data_AF-A0AAV4W192-F1
#
_entry.id   AF-A0AAV4W192-F1
#
_cell.length_a   1.000
_cell.length_b   1.000
_cell.length_c   1.000
_cell.angle_alpha   90.00
_cell.angle_beta   90.00
_cell.angle_gamma   90.00
#
_symmetry.space_group_name_H-M   'P 1'
#
loop_
_entity.id
_entity.type
_entity.pdbx_description
1 polymer ?
#
loop_
_entity_poly.entity_id
_entity_poly.type
_entity_poly.pdbx_seq_one_letter_code
_entity_poly.pdbx_strand_id
1 'polypeptide(L)'
;MHKVIFLLLIGVAVASAIACAPNFCNSVRCRDVTCASDEIRKEHGTFCGCCPACLKVIKKGDSCFQPPVIGGGPPRVTCDKGLHCDKKGGSCDEYFDWGAEPPQIVCDEVAGAFVCEDDYCDDVQCEPVHCSENHQYTKGGSACGCCDTCYRIVKNGGSCDEYFDWGAEPPQIVCDEGLSCDYDMRICQ
;
A
#
# COMPACT_ATOMS: atom_id res chain seq x y z
N MET A 1 -35.63 38.48 10.92
CA MET A 1 -35.16 37.16 11.38
C MET A 1 -35.72 35.97 10.57
N HIS A 2 -36.87 36.09 9.88
CA HIS A 2 -37.46 34.98 9.11
C HIS A 2 -36.74 34.67 7.77
N LYS A 3 -36.03 35.64 7.17
CA LYS A 3 -35.31 35.46 5.89
C LYS A 3 -34.07 34.56 5.97
N VAL A 4 -33.44 34.47 7.14
CA VAL A 4 -32.23 33.63 7.35
C VAL A 4 -32.62 32.15 7.49
N ILE A 5 -33.79 31.88 8.08
CA ILE A 5 -34.32 30.51 8.25
C ILE A 5 -34.65 29.87 6.89
N PHE A 6 -35.19 30.65 5.94
CA PHE A 6 -35.48 30.15 4.58
C PHE A 6 -34.21 29.80 3.79
N LEU A 7 -33.11 30.52 4.00
CA LEU A 7 -31.82 30.25 3.33
C LEU A 7 -31.13 28.98 3.85
N LEU A 8 -31.30 28.66 5.14
CA LEU A 8 -30.74 27.45 5.76
C LEU A 8 -31.48 26.17 5.35
N LEU A 9 -32.79 26.24 5.10
CA LEU A 9 -33.61 25.09 4.67
C LEU A 9 -33.35 24.66 3.21
N ILE A 10 -32.85 25.55 2.35
CA ILE A 10 -32.51 25.22 0.95
C ILE A 10 -31.13 24.54 0.85
N GLY A 11 -30.28 24.65 1.88
CA GLY A 11 -28.91 24.11 1.89
C GLY A 11 -28.76 22.60 2.17
N VAL A 12 -29.85 21.89 2.47
CA VAL A 12 -29.81 20.44 2.81
C VAL A 12 -30.21 19.56 1.62
N ALA A 13 -30.10 20.08 0.39
CA ALA A 13 -30.38 19.31 -0.81
C ALA A 13 -29.09 18.64 -1.34
N VAL A 14 -29.12 17.31 -1.30
CA VAL A 14 -28.38 16.37 -2.17
C VAL A 14 -26.91 16.07 -1.83
N ALA A 15 -26.70 15.35 -0.73
CA ALA A 15 -25.54 14.47 -0.56
C ALA A 15 -25.97 13.00 -0.52
N SER A 16 -26.78 12.55 -1.47
CA SER A 16 -27.00 11.11 -1.68
C SER A 16 -25.84 10.57 -2.51
N ALA A 17 -24.79 10.11 -1.84
CA ALA A 17 -23.79 9.24 -2.46
C ALA A 17 -24.53 8.03 -3.05
N ILE A 18 -24.38 7.80 -4.36
CA ILE A 18 -24.99 6.67 -5.05
C ILE A 18 -24.25 5.41 -4.59
N ALA A 19 -24.73 4.82 -3.50
CA ALA A 19 -24.24 3.56 -2.97
C ALA A 19 -25.16 2.42 -3.43
N CYS A 20 -24.56 1.31 -3.84
CA CYS A 20 -25.30 0.10 -4.18
C CYS A 20 -25.80 -0.53 -2.87
N ALA A 21 -27.12 -0.65 -2.72
CA ALA A 21 -27.71 -1.29 -1.56
C ALA A 21 -27.28 -2.78 -1.48
N PRO A 22 -27.14 -3.36 -0.28
CA PRO A 22 -26.97 -4.80 -0.14
C PRO A 22 -28.14 -5.51 -0.83
N ASN A 23 -27.85 -6.51 -1.66
CA ASN A 23 -28.81 -7.23 -2.51
C ASN A 23 -29.34 -6.51 -3.75
N PHE A 24 -28.80 -5.35 -4.14
CA PHE A 24 -29.22 -4.64 -5.36
C PHE A 24 -29.23 -5.55 -6.60
N CYS A 25 -28.19 -6.38 -6.76
CA CYS A 25 -28.05 -7.29 -7.89
C CYS A 25 -29.14 -8.37 -7.98
N ASN A 26 -29.84 -8.70 -6.89
CA ASN A 26 -30.91 -9.73 -6.91
C ASN A 26 -32.12 -9.31 -7.75
N SER A 27 -32.30 -7.99 -7.94
CA SER A 27 -33.37 -7.42 -8.75
C SER A 27 -32.95 -7.08 -10.19
N VAL A 28 -31.65 -7.15 -10.48
CA VAL A 28 -31.08 -6.74 -11.77
C VAL A 28 -31.09 -7.91 -12.74
N ARG A 29 -31.68 -7.70 -13.92
CA ARG A 29 -31.61 -8.65 -15.04
C ARG A 29 -30.55 -8.19 -16.02
N CYS A 30 -29.47 -8.95 -16.10
CA CYS A 30 -28.39 -8.68 -17.04
C CYS A 30 -28.77 -9.11 -18.46
N ARG A 31 -28.29 -8.35 -19.44
CA ARG A 31 -28.33 -8.77 -20.85
C ARG A 31 -27.01 -9.42 -21.21
N ASP A 32 -27.06 -10.38 -22.12
CA ASP A 32 -25.84 -10.88 -22.74
C ASP A 32 -25.15 -9.76 -23.53
N VAL A 33 -23.85 -9.63 -23.31
CA VAL A 33 -23.00 -8.66 -23.98
C VAL A 33 -22.03 -9.41 -24.90
N THR A 34 -21.91 -8.92 -26.13
CA THR A 34 -20.89 -9.36 -27.09
C THR A 34 -19.92 -8.19 -27.26
N CYS A 35 -18.67 -8.39 -26.89
CA CYS A 35 -17.66 -7.34 -26.92
C CYS A 35 -16.96 -7.26 -28.27
N ALA A 36 -16.46 -6.08 -28.61
CA ALA A 36 -15.63 -5.90 -29.80
C ALA A 36 -14.27 -6.60 -29.65
N SER A 37 -13.52 -6.74 -30.74
CA SER A 37 -12.20 -7.41 -30.75
C SER A 37 -11.14 -6.70 -29.90
N ASP A 38 -11.31 -5.41 -29.62
CA ASP A 38 -10.42 -4.58 -28.80
C ASP A 38 -10.94 -4.38 -27.37
N GLU A 39 -11.99 -5.11 -26.98
CA GLU A 39 -12.60 -5.05 -25.67
C GLU A 39 -12.50 -6.40 -24.96
N ILE A 40 -12.39 -6.34 -23.63
CA ILE A 40 -12.47 -7.53 -22.78
C ILE A 40 -13.82 -7.58 -22.07
N ARG A 41 -14.43 -8.77 -22.06
CA ARG A 41 -15.64 -9.05 -21.28
C ARG A 41 -15.25 -9.24 -19.81
N LYS A 42 -15.83 -8.44 -18.92
CA LYS A 42 -15.67 -8.57 -17.46
C LYS A 42 -17.02 -8.87 -16.82
N GLU A 43 -17.14 -10.02 -16.16
CA GLU A 43 -18.42 -10.53 -15.60
C GLU A 43 -19.06 -9.62 -14.55
N HIS A 44 -18.25 -8.79 -13.86
CA HIS A 44 -18.71 -7.80 -12.87
C HIS A 44 -18.29 -6.38 -13.28
N GLY A 45 -18.49 -6.06 -14.55
CA GLY A 45 -17.98 -4.82 -15.15
C GLY A 45 -18.84 -3.58 -14.92
N THR A 46 -20.06 -3.71 -14.37
CA THR A 46 -20.91 -2.54 -14.08
C THR A 46 -20.58 -1.86 -12.75
N PHE A 47 -21.10 -0.65 -12.52
CA PHE A 47 -20.81 0.16 -11.33
C PHE A 47 -21.07 -0.58 -10.00
N CYS A 48 -22.19 -1.29 -9.89
CA CYS A 48 -22.50 -2.13 -8.73
C CYS A 48 -21.98 -3.58 -8.86
N GLY A 49 -21.22 -3.90 -9.91
CA GLY A 49 -20.69 -5.24 -10.16
C GLY A 49 -21.73 -6.31 -10.49
N CYS A 50 -22.97 -5.95 -10.85
CA CYS A 50 -24.03 -6.93 -11.01
C CYS A 50 -24.03 -7.66 -12.36
N CYS A 51 -23.49 -7.03 -13.41
CA CYS A 51 -23.62 -7.54 -14.77
C CYS A 51 -22.29 -7.51 -15.52
N PRO A 52 -22.15 -8.36 -16.56
CA PRO A 52 -21.01 -8.30 -17.43
C PRO A 52 -20.99 -6.97 -18.20
N ALA A 53 -19.79 -6.45 -18.47
CA ALA A 53 -19.58 -5.31 -19.34
C ALA A 53 -18.35 -5.52 -20.22
N CYS A 54 -18.33 -4.82 -21.36
CA CYS A 54 -17.17 -4.76 -22.24
C CYS A 54 -16.32 -3.56 -21.86
N LEU A 55 -15.03 -3.80 -21.61
CA LEU A 55 -14.07 -2.79 -21.19
C LEU A 55 -13.01 -2.67 -22.27
N LYS A 56 -12.75 -1.45 -22.73
CA LYS A 56 -11.66 -1.18 -23.64
C LYS A 56 -10.33 -1.31 -22.91
N VAL A 57 -9.40 -2.08 -23.47
CA VAL A 57 -8.06 -2.24 -22.90
C VAL A 57 -7.21 -1.04 -23.30
N ILE A 58 -6.59 -0.38 -22.32
CA ILE A 58 -5.69 0.76 -22.50
C ILE A 58 -4.27 0.43 -22.01
N LYS A 59 -3.27 1.06 -22.62
CA LYS A 59 -1.85 0.72 -22.44
C LYS A 59 -1.24 1.49 -21.26
N LYS A 60 0.00 1.15 -20.91
CA LYS A 60 0.80 1.90 -19.93
C LYS A 60 0.88 3.37 -20.32
N GLY A 61 0.67 4.26 -19.34
CA GLY A 61 0.64 5.71 -19.51
C GLY A 61 -0.69 6.28 -20.02
N ASP A 62 -1.61 5.46 -20.55
CA ASP A 62 -2.92 5.95 -20.96
C ASP A 62 -3.77 6.31 -19.75
N SER A 63 -4.63 7.32 -19.91
CA SER A 63 -5.51 7.75 -18.84
C SER A 63 -6.63 6.74 -18.61
N CYS A 64 -6.68 6.22 -17.39
CA CYS A 64 -7.77 5.42 -16.86
C CYS A 64 -8.77 6.28 -16.06
N PHE A 65 -8.56 7.60 -16.00
CA PHE A 65 -9.44 8.51 -15.30
C PHE A 65 -10.83 8.52 -15.94
N GLN A 66 -11.82 8.14 -15.15
CA GLN A 66 -13.21 8.27 -15.55
C GLN A 66 -13.82 9.42 -14.77
N PRO A 67 -14.31 10.48 -15.44
CA PRO A 67 -14.96 11.57 -14.73
C PRO A 67 -16.14 11.00 -13.94
N PRO A 68 -16.35 11.47 -12.69
CA PRO A 68 -17.50 11.05 -11.90
C PRO A 68 -18.76 11.58 -12.57
N VAL A 69 -19.34 10.79 -13.47
CA VAL A 69 -20.65 11.09 -14.02
C VAL A 69 -21.62 10.95 -12.86
N ILE A 70 -22.33 12.04 -12.54
CA ILE A 70 -23.42 12.03 -11.55
C ILE A 70 -24.40 10.95 -11.98
N GLY A 71 -24.37 9.78 -11.32
CA GLY A 71 -25.06 8.57 -11.79
C GLY A 71 -24.21 7.30 -11.88
N GLY A 72 -22.88 7.37 -11.73
CA GLY A 72 -22.02 6.19 -11.67
C GLY A 72 -22.11 5.33 -12.94
N GLY A 73 -21.83 5.92 -14.10
CA GLY A 73 -21.72 5.15 -15.33
C GLY A 73 -20.71 4.00 -15.15
N PRO A 74 -20.98 2.79 -15.66
CA PRO A 74 -20.07 1.65 -15.49
C PRO A 74 -18.70 1.99 -16.09
N PRO A 75 -17.61 1.42 -15.53
CA PRO A 75 -16.30 1.59 -16.10
C PRO A 75 -16.31 1.18 -17.57
N ARG A 76 -15.60 1.94 -18.42
CA ARG A 76 -15.53 1.69 -19.87
C ARG A 76 -14.13 1.31 -20.33
N VAL A 77 -13.14 1.49 -19.46
CA VAL A 77 -11.73 1.24 -19.75
C VAL A 77 -11.14 0.38 -18.63
N THR A 78 -10.16 -0.42 -18.99
CA THR A 78 -9.35 -1.22 -18.07
C THR A 78 -7.91 -1.21 -18.55
N CYS A 79 -6.97 -1.22 -17.63
CA CYS A 79 -5.57 -1.32 -18.01
C CYS A 79 -5.26 -2.71 -18.58
N ASP A 80 -4.23 -2.80 -19.42
CA ASP A 80 -3.70 -4.05 -19.96
C ASP A 80 -3.20 -4.99 -18.84
N LYS A 81 -2.95 -6.25 -19.18
CA LYS A 81 -2.48 -7.26 -18.21
C LYS A 81 -1.24 -6.78 -17.45
N GLY A 82 -1.29 -6.85 -16.12
CA GLY A 82 -0.19 -6.46 -15.23
C GLY A 82 -0.12 -4.96 -14.91
N LEU A 83 -1.05 -4.15 -15.45
CA LEU A 83 -1.14 -2.73 -15.18
C LEU A 83 -2.35 -2.41 -14.30
N HIS A 84 -2.20 -1.41 -13.43
CA HIS A 84 -3.29 -0.91 -12.60
C HIS A 84 -3.48 0.59 -12.83
N CYS A 85 -4.72 1.04 -12.65
CA CYS A 85 -5.04 2.45 -12.69
C CYS A 85 -4.57 3.13 -11.40
N ASP A 86 -3.56 3.99 -11.49
CA ASP A 86 -3.16 4.81 -10.35
C ASP A 86 -4.29 5.77 -9.99
N LYS A 87 -4.79 5.67 -8.76
CA LYS A 87 -5.87 6.52 -8.26
C LYS A 87 -5.44 8.00 -8.15
N LYS A 88 -4.13 8.28 -8.03
CA LYS A 88 -3.59 9.63 -7.93
C LYS A 88 -3.34 10.25 -9.31
N GLY A 89 -2.60 9.55 -10.17
CA GLY A 89 -2.26 10.00 -11.51
C GLY A 89 -3.38 9.83 -12.55
N GLY A 90 -4.32 8.91 -12.31
CA GLY A 90 -5.38 8.60 -13.27
C GLY A 90 -4.85 7.98 -14.56
N SER A 91 -3.70 7.30 -14.51
CA SER A 91 -3.05 6.61 -15.62
C SER A 91 -2.78 5.14 -15.29
N CYS A 92 -2.72 4.30 -16.31
CA CYS A 92 -2.31 2.91 -16.16
C CYS A 92 -0.80 2.81 -15.96
N ASP A 93 -0.37 2.22 -14.87
CA ASP A 93 1.05 1.98 -14.59
C ASP A 93 1.28 0.55 -14.08
N GLU A 94 2.54 0.14 -14.07
CA GLU A 94 2.95 -1.13 -13.47
C GLU A 94 2.66 -1.08 -11.98
N TYR A 95 1.82 -2.00 -11.55
CA TYR A 95 1.48 -2.12 -10.15
C TYR A 95 2.56 -2.90 -9.44
N PHE A 96 3.37 -2.21 -8.64
CA PHE A 96 4.10 -2.87 -7.56
C PHE A 96 3.08 -3.18 -6.47
N ASP A 97 2.67 -4.46 -6.42
CA ASP A 97 1.73 -4.93 -5.43
C ASP A 97 2.40 -4.98 -4.06
N TRP A 98 2.28 -3.91 -3.29
CA TRP A 98 2.68 -3.89 -1.88
C TRP A 98 1.71 -4.69 -0.98
N GLY A 99 0.69 -5.34 -1.56
CA GLY A 99 -0.38 -6.05 -0.83
C GLY A 99 -0.74 -7.44 -1.36
N ALA A 100 -0.09 -7.96 -2.39
CA ALA A 100 -0.01 -9.40 -2.59
C ALA A 100 0.90 -9.92 -1.48
N GLU A 101 0.39 -10.90 -0.74
CA GLU A 101 1.19 -11.60 0.26
C GLU A 101 2.55 -11.94 -0.35
N PRO A 102 3.68 -11.54 0.27
CA PRO A 102 4.98 -12.05 -0.14
C PRO A 102 4.90 -13.59 -0.15
N PRO A 103 5.69 -14.29 -1.00
CA PRO A 103 5.80 -15.75 -0.89
C PRO A 103 5.97 -16.08 0.58
N GLN A 104 5.16 -17.00 1.13
CA GLN A 104 5.06 -17.23 2.58
C GLN A 104 6.44 -17.44 3.20
N ILE A 105 7.02 -16.36 3.72
CA ILE A 105 8.16 -16.38 4.61
C ILE A 105 7.53 -16.77 5.94
N VAL A 106 7.75 -18.02 6.32
CA VAL A 106 7.32 -18.57 7.59
C VAL A 106 8.13 -17.85 8.67
N CYS A 107 7.54 -16.82 9.27
CA CYS A 107 8.09 -16.15 10.43
C CYS A 107 7.74 -16.99 11.66
N ASP A 108 8.64 -17.87 12.08
CA ASP A 108 8.56 -18.52 13.39
C ASP A 108 9.16 -17.58 14.46
N GLU A 109 8.29 -17.16 15.38
CA GLU A 109 8.45 -16.58 16.73
C GLU A 109 9.77 -15.92 17.20
N VAL A 110 10.46 -15.14 16.37
CA VAL A 110 11.32 -14.05 16.88
C VAL A 110 11.11 -12.81 16.02
N ALA A 111 10.60 -11.74 16.62
CA ALA A 111 10.20 -10.52 15.93
C ALA A 111 11.30 -9.98 14.99
N GLY A 112 11.03 -10.00 13.68
CA GLY A 112 11.70 -9.15 12.69
C GLY A 112 13.00 -9.66 12.06
N ALA A 113 13.27 -10.97 12.03
CA ALA A 113 14.41 -11.47 11.26
C ALA A 113 14.12 -11.38 9.75
N PHE A 114 14.84 -10.49 9.04
CA PHE A 114 14.99 -10.60 7.59
C PHE A 114 15.63 -11.98 7.30
N VAL A 115 14.92 -12.84 6.58
CA VAL A 115 15.48 -14.12 6.12
C VAL A 115 16.29 -13.81 4.88
N CYS A 116 17.60 -13.87 5.00
CA CYS A 116 18.52 -13.69 3.88
C CYS A 116 18.94 -15.06 3.37
N GLU A 117 19.09 -15.21 2.05
CA GLU A 117 19.59 -16.44 1.45
C GLU A 117 21.04 -16.70 1.90
N ASP A 118 21.44 -17.97 1.96
CA ASP A 118 22.76 -18.38 2.49
C ASP A 118 23.93 -17.78 1.69
N ASP A 119 23.72 -17.47 0.41
CA ASP A 119 24.68 -16.88 -0.53
C ASP A 119 24.54 -15.35 -0.64
N TYR A 120 23.61 -14.73 0.09
CA TYR A 120 23.35 -13.29 -0.03
C TYR A 120 24.59 -12.44 0.27
N CYS A 121 25.47 -12.88 1.16
CA CYS A 121 26.67 -12.14 1.53
C CYS A 121 27.84 -12.30 0.54
N ASP A 122 27.77 -13.22 -0.43
CA ASP A 122 28.90 -13.55 -1.31
C ASP A 122 29.27 -12.40 -2.25
N ASP A 123 28.29 -11.60 -2.66
CA ASP A 123 28.47 -10.45 -3.56
C ASP A 123 28.49 -9.09 -2.82
N VAL A 124 28.34 -9.08 -1.50
CA VAL A 124 28.25 -7.84 -0.71
C VAL A 124 29.65 -7.28 -0.43
N GLN A 125 29.90 -6.06 -0.89
CA GLN A 125 31.12 -5.33 -0.57
C GLN A 125 30.93 -4.42 0.65
N CYS A 126 31.50 -4.80 1.78
CA CYS A 126 31.43 -4.02 3.01
C CYS A 126 32.55 -2.97 3.08
N GLU A 127 32.19 -1.75 3.45
CA GLU A 127 33.16 -0.70 3.75
C GLU A 127 33.68 -0.80 5.20
N PRO A 128 34.91 -0.31 5.49
CA PRO A 128 35.41 -0.26 6.85
C PRO A 128 34.59 0.70 7.70
N VAL A 129 34.17 0.24 8.87
CA VAL A 129 33.28 1.01 9.75
C VAL A 129 34.07 1.74 10.83
N HIS A 130 33.77 3.04 11.01
CA HIS A 130 34.30 3.86 12.10
C HIS A 130 33.14 4.42 12.94
N CYS A 131 32.97 3.90 14.16
CA CYS A 131 31.91 4.34 15.07
C CYS A 131 32.24 5.66 15.77
N SER A 132 31.24 6.52 15.93
CA SER A 132 31.32 7.72 16.78
C SER A 132 31.27 7.34 18.27
N GLU A 133 31.68 8.25 19.17
CA GLU A 133 31.81 8.00 20.62
C GLU A 133 30.54 7.47 21.32
N ASN A 134 29.35 7.68 20.74
CA ASN A 134 28.06 7.24 21.28
C ASN A 134 27.45 6.04 20.52
N HIS A 135 28.26 5.35 19.71
CA HIS A 135 27.81 4.18 18.97
C HIS A 135 28.56 2.92 19.42
N GLN A 136 27.86 1.80 19.39
CA GLN A 136 28.42 0.48 19.60
C GLN A 136 28.69 -0.17 18.25
N TYR A 137 29.91 -0.66 18.09
CA TYR A 137 30.28 -1.50 16.96
C TYR A 137 29.67 -2.88 17.12
N THR A 138 29.02 -3.37 16.08
CA THR A 138 28.48 -4.72 15.99
C THR A 138 29.00 -5.40 14.75
N LYS A 139 29.64 -6.55 14.95
CA LYS A 139 30.09 -7.40 13.86
C LYS A 139 28.88 -8.03 13.17
N GLY A 140 28.77 -7.90 11.85
CA GLY A 140 27.60 -8.40 11.12
C GLY A 140 26.28 -7.75 11.57
N GLY A 141 26.25 -6.44 11.78
CA GLY A 141 25.02 -5.71 12.16
C GLY A 141 24.15 -5.26 10.97
N SER A 142 24.54 -5.52 9.73
CA SER A 142 23.60 -5.34 8.61
C SER A 142 22.38 -6.27 8.78
N ALA A 143 21.26 -5.97 8.11
CA ALA A 143 20.02 -6.77 8.22
C ALA A 143 20.23 -8.28 8.00
N CYS A 144 21.18 -8.65 7.13
CA CYS A 144 21.55 -10.03 6.80
C CYS A 144 22.83 -10.52 7.47
N GLY A 145 23.44 -9.74 8.35
CA GLY A 145 24.70 -10.11 9.00
C GLY A 145 25.97 -10.04 8.14
N CYS A 146 25.88 -9.58 6.89
CA CYS A 146 27.02 -9.54 5.97
C CYS A 146 28.08 -8.49 6.33
N CYS A 147 27.66 -7.30 6.76
CA CYS A 147 28.56 -6.19 7.08
C CYS A 147 28.48 -5.79 8.54
N ASP A 148 29.61 -5.34 9.06
CA ASP A 148 29.68 -4.67 10.36
C ASP A 148 28.93 -3.34 10.31
N THR A 149 28.37 -2.92 11.44
CA THR A 149 27.67 -1.62 11.54
C THR A 149 27.89 -0.97 12.90
N CYS A 150 27.51 0.30 13.01
CA CYS A 150 27.48 1.03 14.26
C CYS A 150 26.02 1.33 14.63
N TYR A 151 25.66 1.07 15.88
CA TYR A 151 24.34 1.44 16.40
C TYR A 151 24.47 2.44 17.52
N ARG A 152 23.58 3.43 17.54
CA ARG A 152 23.37 4.31 18.67
C ARG A 152 22.60 3.54 19.75
N ILE A 153 23.21 3.41 20.93
CA ILE A 153 22.53 2.80 22.08
C ILE A 153 21.55 3.80 22.68
N VAL A 154 20.30 3.41 22.83
CA VAL A 154 19.24 4.21 23.46
C VAL A 154 18.92 3.65 24.84
N LYS A 155 19.07 4.49 25.86
CA LYS A 155 18.74 4.15 27.25
C LYS A 155 17.23 4.14 27.49
N ASN A 156 16.82 3.60 28.63
CA ASN A 156 15.41 3.56 29.07
C ASN A 156 14.73 4.94 28.93
N GLY A 157 13.55 4.96 28.33
CA GLY A 157 12.74 6.14 28.03
C GLY A 157 13.17 6.93 26.80
N GLY A 158 14.25 6.54 26.11
CA GLY A 158 14.64 7.14 24.83
C GLY A 158 13.83 6.60 23.65
N SER A 159 13.65 7.42 22.61
CA SER A 159 12.89 7.04 21.41
C SER A 159 13.66 6.06 20.53
N CYS A 160 12.93 5.06 20.03
CA CYS A 160 13.37 4.07 19.04
C CYS A 160 12.60 4.21 17.71
N ASP A 161 12.08 5.39 17.38
CA ASP A 161 11.32 5.64 16.14
C ASP A 161 12.12 5.32 14.87
N GLU A 162 13.43 5.57 14.87
CA GLU A 162 14.31 5.29 13.73
C GLU A 162 14.52 3.78 13.48
N TYR A 163 14.02 2.92 14.38
CA TYR A 163 14.00 1.46 14.18
C TYR A 163 13.03 1.04 13.06
N PHE A 164 12.02 1.88 12.74
CA PHE A 164 10.91 1.53 11.87
C PHE A 164 10.93 2.20 10.49
N ASP A 165 12.01 2.88 10.11
CA ASP A 165 12.12 3.44 8.77
C ASP A 165 12.58 2.34 7.79
N TRP A 166 11.62 1.51 7.36
CA TRP A 166 11.83 0.34 6.47
C TRP A 166 12.42 0.70 5.09
N GLY A 167 12.61 1.99 4.79
CA GLY A 167 13.26 2.49 3.57
C GLY A 167 14.70 2.98 3.76
N ALA A 168 15.21 3.03 5.00
CA ALA A 168 16.56 3.47 5.28
C ALA A 168 17.46 2.26 5.61
N GLU A 169 18.58 2.14 4.89
CA GLU A 169 19.67 1.22 5.21
C GLU A 169 20.09 1.33 6.69
N PRO A 170 20.60 0.23 7.26
CA PRO A 170 20.09 -0.48 8.45
C PRO A 170 19.73 0.40 9.66
N PRO A 171 18.79 -0.06 10.53
CA PRO A 171 18.34 0.71 11.69
C PRO A 171 19.54 1.12 12.55
N GLN A 172 19.75 2.42 12.73
CA GLN A 172 20.93 2.94 13.41
C GLN A 172 20.76 3.01 14.93
N ILE A 173 19.70 2.42 15.48
CA ILE A 173 19.38 2.47 16.91
C ILE A 173 19.15 1.07 17.45
N VAL A 174 19.73 0.78 18.62
CA VAL A 174 19.41 -0.40 19.44
C VAL A 174 19.19 0.06 20.89
N CYS A 175 18.24 -0.55 21.59
CA CYS A 175 18.03 -0.27 23.01
C CYS A 175 19.17 -0.85 23.88
N ASP A 176 19.44 -0.24 25.02
CA ASP A 176 20.45 -0.71 25.98
C ASP A 176 20.17 -2.14 26.47
N GLU A 177 21.18 -2.82 27.01
CA GLU A 177 21.09 -4.24 27.36
C GLU A 177 19.92 -4.50 28.35
N GLY A 178 19.02 -5.42 27.98
CA GLY A 178 17.84 -5.76 28.77
C GLY A 178 16.60 -4.89 28.52
N LEU A 179 16.66 -3.92 27.60
CA LEU A 179 15.52 -3.11 27.17
C LEU A 179 15.01 -3.57 25.80
N SER A 180 13.72 -3.33 25.55
CA SER A 180 13.07 -3.57 24.26
C SER A 180 12.40 -2.30 23.74
N CYS A 181 12.31 -2.14 22.43
CA CYS A 181 11.55 -1.03 21.84
C CYS A 181 10.05 -1.36 21.93
N ASP A 182 9.30 -0.59 22.71
CA ASP A 182 7.85 -0.68 22.74
C ASP A 182 7.28 -0.19 21.40
N TYR A 183 6.53 -1.04 20.70
CA TYR A 183 6.02 -0.73 19.36
C TYR A 183 4.95 0.37 19.36
N ASP A 184 4.16 0.48 20.44
CA ASP A 184 3.07 1.43 20.54
C ASP A 184 3.58 2.81 20.95
N MET A 185 4.50 2.84 21.90
CA MET A 185 5.05 4.06 22.47
C MET A 185 6.34 4.53 21.80
N ARG A 186 6.99 3.65 21.03
CA ARG A 186 8.27 3.88 20.36
C ARG A 186 9.38 4.36 21.28
N ILE A 187 9.45 3.76 22.46
CA ILE A 187 10.49 4.03 23.48
C ILE A 187 11.15 2.74 23.93
N CYS A 188 12.43 2.80 24.29
CA CYS A 188 13.15 1.70 24.91
C CYS A 188 12.72 1.56 26.38
N GLN A 189 12.24 0.39 26.79
CA GLN A 189 11.86 0.09 28.18
C GLN A 189 11.93 -1.40 28.51
#